data_AF-A0AAU5FKC7-F1
#
_entry.id   AF-A0AAU5FKC7-F1
#
_cell.length_a   1.000
_cell.length_b   1.000
_cell.length_c   1.000
_cell.angle_alpha   90.00
_cell.angle_beta   90.00
_cell.angle_gamma   90.00
#
_symmetry.space_group_name_H-M   'P 1'
#
loop_
_entity.id
_entity.type
_entity.pdbx_description
1 polymer ?
#
loop_
_entity_poly.entity_id
_entity_poly.type
_entity_poly.pdbx_seq_one_letter_code
_entity_poly.pdbx_strand_id
1 'polypeptide(L)'
;MTDSWLPPDGVRRTSDVITVSVGMFKGGEFRCPAADALKARGYRPLMSPGRRREPLEHFTFGPFMAACDARNPYHEGAGAQRTRLAKPLHDGLRQWTEHAVSTYDAAFPADPLTEVPAPWVYRYQLPGANPRAAREVRLTVWGRCLRSADGKVRELRLPVNRLHRETPPEEFVAAAALVLAEGTPGPMPERVRIVEFALLDGRVRPLFDGTRQEALTRYREQGPAALTAVLDSQEYRPGTSCGDCLYVSVCPALQKAPGLLGVGMPGRPRRTWSVTNGRNYRDCPARDHMRRLHLPTADAVEHGPTAERGRALHAYLAERHGSAALRPCTADVPDQWVPDGFDLPEDERVLGVRLLRRHVAVCPLRCVRDGADVRNEPRVVRHDSVADVVVIAAPDMLYRDGDSWVWRETKTSAGERRTNRPLLERYPQLALAVQFLARGDLGGAPDRARVELEVLRPGGADLEIIDPFAPAARTSAERILNGLVSEWYRDDNYTAVPGHGCRRCEVARWCSVSLPAEAAV
;
A
#
# COMPACT_ATOMS: atom_id res chain seq x y z
N MET A 1 0.14 20.61 -29.64
CA MET A 1 0.90 21.44 -28.69
C MET A 1 1.25 20.53 -27.53
N THR A 2 2.48 20.00 -27.49
CA THR A 2 2.94 19.13 -26.41
C THR A 2 3.10 19.98 -25.16
N ASP A 3 2.18 19.85 -24.21
CA ASP A 3 2.37 20.36 -22.85
C ASP A 3 3.73 19.84 -22.38
N SER A 4 4.67 20.75 -22.17
CA SER A 4 5.98 20.40 -21.66
C SER A 4 5.77 19.83 -20.26
N TRP A 5 6.13 18.57 -20.06
CA TRP A 5 6.24 18.02 -18.73
C TRP A 5 7.20 18.90 -17.93
N LEU A 6 6.76 19.42 -16.79
CA LEU A 6 7.54 20.29 -15.92
C LEU A 6 7.68 19.65 -14.53
N PRO A 7 8.90 19.56 -13.98
CA PRO A 7 9.09 19.12 -12.60
C PRO A 7 8.55 20.19 -11.63
N PRO A 8 8.19 19.83 -10.40
CA PRO A 8 7.84 20.82 -9.38
C PRO A 8 9.07 21.67 -9.01
N ASP A 9 8.82 22.84 -8.42
CA ASP A 9 9.89 23.67 -7.87
C ASP A 9 10.69 22.94 -6.79
N GLY A 10 11.96 23.31 -6.63
CA GLY A 10 12.82 22.75 -5.59
C GLY A 10 13.45 21.40 -5.91
N VAL A 11 13.36 20.91 -7.16
CA VAL A 11 14.16 19.77 -7.66
C VAL A 11 15.16 20.21 -8.73
N ARG A 12 16.24 19.43 -8.87
CA ARG A 12 17.19 19.55 -9.98
C ARG A 12 17.43 18.21 -10.63
N ARG A 13 17.73 18.23 -11.92
CA ARG A 13 18.14 17.03 -12.65
C ARG A 13 19.61 16.74 -12.38
N THR A 14 19.94 15.51 -12.01
CA THR A 14 21.31 15.08 -11.68
C THR A 14 21.87 14.04 -12.65
N SER A 15 21.09 13.63 -13.66
CA SER A 15 21.52 12.66 -14.66
C SER A 15 20.83 12.94 -16.00
N ASP A 16 21.57 12.78 -17.09
CA ASP A 16 21.10 12.78 -18.47
C ASP A 16 20.60 11.38 -18.93
N VAL A 17 20.59 10.40 -18.03
CA VAL A 17 20.10 9.04 -18.26
C VAL A 17 18.72 8.87 -17.64
N ILE A 18 17.78 8.37 -18.44
CA ILE A 18 16.48 7.91 -17.93
C ILE A 18 16.64 6.46 -17.47
N THR A 19 16.29 6.17 -16.21
CA THR A 19 16.32 4.80 -15.67
C THR A 19 14.95 4.40 -15.16
N VAL A 20 14.30 3.47 -15.84
CA VAL A 20 12.97 2.95 -15.48
C VAL A 20 13.12 1.53 -14.96
N SER A 21 12.67 1.29 -13.73
CA SER A 21 12.50 -0.08 -13.25
C SER A 21 11.20 -0.62 -13.79
N VAL A 22 11.18 -1.86 -14.30
CA VAL A 22 9.97 -2.48 -14.84
C VAL A 22 8.82 -2.47 -13.84
N GLY A 23 9.10 -2.49 -12.53
CA GLY A 23 8.07 -2.36 -11.51
C GLY A 23 7.20 -1.10 -11.67
N MET A 24 7.73 -0.01 -12.23
CA MET A 24 7.00 1.24 -12.50
C MET A 24 5.81 1.06 -13.45
N PHE A 25 5.83 0.02 -14.29
CA PHE A 25 4.73 -0.30 -15.21
C PHE A 25 3.55 -1.00 -14.54
N LYS A 26 3.69 -1.52 -13.31
CA LYS A 26 2.58 -2.20 -12.62
C LYS A 26 1.41 -1.27 -12.26
N GLY A 27 1.59 0.05 -12.36
CA GLY A 27 0.64 1.01 -11.82
C GLY A 27 0.35 0.72 -10.33
N GLY A 28 -0.78 1.21 -9.84
CA GLY A 28 -1.31 0.80 -8.53
C GLY A 28 -1.58 1.95 -7.56
N GLU A 29 -2.57 1.76 -6.71
CA GLU A 29 -3.07 2.75 -5.75
C GLU A 29 -2.00 3.22 -4.75
N PHE A 30 -1.00 2.38 -4.47
CA PHE A 30 0.05 2.64 -3.48
C PHE A 30 1.33 3.27 -4.07
N ARG A 31 1.33 3.61 -5.36
CA ARG A 31 2.45 4.33 -6.02
C ARG A 31 2.08 5.78 -6.27
N CYS A 32 3.11 6.62 -6.36
CA CYS A 32 2.97 8.01 -6.79
C CYS A 32 3.59 8.17 -8.19
N PRO A 33 2.78 8.26 -9.26
CA PRO A 33 3.27 8.35 -10.64
C PRO A 33 4.24 9.53 -10.88
N ALA A 34 3.95 10.71 -10.33
CA ALA A 34 4.86 11.86 -10.42
C ALA A 34 6.24 11.59 -9.78
N ALA A 35 6.27 10.88 -8.64
CA ALA A 35 7.53 10.52 -7.99
C ALA A 35 8.32 9.48 -8.81
N ASP A 36 7.64 8.55 -9.47
CA ASP A 36 8.26 7.60 -10.40
C ASP A 36 8.86 8.31 -11.63
N ALA A 37 8.11 9.25 -12.24
CA ALA A 37 8.59 10.07 -13.35
C ALA A 37 9.85 10.89 -12.95
N LEU A 38 9.81 11.55 -11.80
CA LEU A 38 10.95 12.31 -11.27
C LEU A 38 12.17 11.41 -11.02
N LYS A 39 11.96 10.24 -10.40
CA LYS A 39 13.03 9.26 -10.15
C LYS A 39 13.62 8.74 -11.45
N ALA A 40 12.77 8.39 -12.41
CA ALA A 40 13.17 7.85 -13.71
C ALA A 40 14.00 8.85 -14.51
N ARG A 41 13.60 10.13 -14.50
CA ARG A 41 14.29 11.22 -15.20
C ARG A 41 15.55 11.73 -14.47
N GLY A 42 15.88 11.16 -13.31
CA GLY A 42 17.08 11.51 -12.55
C GLY A 42 16.97 12.83 -11.77
N TYR A 43 15.76 13.22 -11.35
CA TYR A 43 15.59 14.39 -10.49
C TYR A 43 15.88 14.08 -9.02
N ARG A 44 16.41 15.08 -8.31
CA ARG A 44 16.65 15.06 -6.87
C ARG A 44 16.18 16.38 -6.24
N PRO A 45 15.61 16.35 -5.02
CA PRO A 45 15.34 17.57 -4.26
C PRO A 45 16.64 18.38 -4.04
N LEU A 46 16.54 19.71 -4.13
CA LEU A 46 17.64 20.62 -3.79
C LEU A 46 17.99 20.51 -2.29
N MET A 47 16.95 20.43 -1.46
CA MET A 47 17.07 20.20 -0.03
C MET A 47 16.58 18.79 0.29
N SER A 48 17.52 17.93 0.71
CA SER A 48 17.18 16.63 1.29
C SER A 48 17.26 16.77 2.82
N PRO A 49 16.13 16.84 3.54
CA PRO A 49 16.18 16.73 4.99
C PRO A 49 16.89 15.41 5.33
N GLY A 50 17.85 15.46 6.26
CA GLY A 50 18.66 14.30 6.63
C GLY A 50 17.77 13.13 7.04
N ARG A 51 17.54 12.18 6.13
CA ARG A 51 16.62 11.07 6.36
C ARG A 51 17.29 10.04 7.26
N ARG A 52 16.83 9.93 8.50
CA ARG A 52 17.21 8.81 9.38
C ARG A 52 16.65 7.52 8.82
N ARG A 53 17.43 6.45 8.90
CA ARG A 53 17.01 5.11 8.48
C ARG A 53 16.35 4.41 9.65
N GLU A 54 15.34 3.60 9.34
CA GLU A 54 14.79 2.65 10.29
C GLU A 54 15.89 1.69 10.79
N PRO A 55 15.91 1.39 12.10
CA PRO A 55 16.88 0.48 12.70
C PRO A 55 16.69 -0.96 12.19
N LEU A 56 15.44 -1.40 12.08
CA LEU A 56 15.10 -2.72 11.55
C LEU A 56 15.04 -2.73 10.02
N GLU A 57 15.19 -3.91 9.43
CA GLU A 57 14.85 -4.14 8.03
C GLU A 57 13.35 -3.92 7.78
N HIS A 58 13.03 -3.17 6.72
CA HIS A 58 11.66 -2.81 6.32
C HIS A 58 11.35 -3.25 4.89
N PHE A 59 12.32 -3.83 4.18
CA PHE A 59 12.10 -4.46 2.90
C PHE A 59 11.92 -5.96 3.07
N THR A 60 10.66 -6.41 3.01
CA THR A 60 10.23 -7.79 3.27
C THR A 60 11.03 -8.83 2.49
N PHE A 61 11.18 -8.66 1.17
CA PHE A 61 11.91 -9.63 0.34
C PHE A 61 13.43 -9.53 0.47
N GLY A 62 13.96 -8.51 1.15
CA GLY A 62 15.40 -8.25 1.26
C GLY A 62 16.19 -9.41 1.86
N PRO A 63 15.82 -9.88 3.06
CA PRO A 63 16.48 -11.02 3.71
C PRO A 63 16.39 -12.32 2.91
N PHE A 64 15.24 -12.60 2.28
CA PHE A 64 15.09 -13.75 1.39
C PHE A 64 16.08 -13.67 0.21
N MET A 65 16.17 -12.52 -0.45
CA MET A 65 17.10 -12.32 -1.56
C MET A 65 18.55 -12.48 -1.11
N ALA A 66 18.91 -11.94 0.05
CA ALA A 66 20.24 -12.05 0.63
C ALA A 66 20.61 -13.49 1.02
N ALA A 67 19.66 -14.25 1.58
CA ALA A 67 19.86 -15.66 1.91
C ALA A 67 20.10 -16.52 0.66
N CYS A 68 19.39 -16.23 -0.44
CA CYS A 68 19.64 -16.88 -1.71
C CYS A 68 21.00 -16.47 -2.32
N ASP A 69 21.36 -15.17 -2.27
CA ASP A 69 22.65 -14.66 -2.77
C ASP A 69 23.84 -15.30 -2.03
N ALA A 70 23.71 -15.55 -0.71
CA ALA A 70 24.76 -16.15 0.12
C ALA A 70 25.10 -17.61 -0.24
N ARG A 71 24.22 -18.31 -0.97
CA ARG A 71 24.45 -19.68 -1.43
C ARG A 71 25.23 -19.76 -2.75
N ASN A 72 25.44 -18.62 -3.41
CA ASN A 72 26.06 -18.56 -4.72
C ASN A 72 27.58 -18.33 -4.61
N PRO A 73 28.44 -19.27 -5.06
CA PRO A 73 29.90 -19.16 -4.91
C PRO A 73 30.51 -17.98 -5.71
N TYR A 74 29.81 -17.43 -6.70
CA TYR A 74 30.29 -16.25 -7.45
C TYR A 74 30.16 -14.94 -6.66
N HIS A 75 29.52 -14.94 -5.50
CA HIS A 75 29.31 -13.73 -4.69
C HIS A 75 30.46 -13.39 -3.74
N GLU A 76 31.52 -14.21 -3.64
CA GLU A 76 32.70 -13.91 -2.81
C GLU A 76 33.50 -12.67 -3.28
N GLY A 77 33.32 -12.20 -4.53
CA GLY A 77 34.10 -11.10 -5.11
C GLY A 77 33.37 -9.78 -5.41
N ALA A 78 32.03 -9.77 -5.43
CA ALA A 78 31.22 -8.56 -5.71
C ALA A 78 30.57 -7.95 -4.44
N GLY A 79 31.01 -8.39 -3.27
CA GLY A 79 30.43 -8.09 -1.96
C GLY A 79 30.67 -6.67 -1.43
N ALA A 80 31.55 -5.86 -2.04
CA ALA A 80 31.97 -4.58 -1.47
C ALA A 80 30.90 -3.46 -1.48
N GLN A 81 29.73 -3.65 -2.10
CA GLN A 81 28.64 -2.66 -2.10
C GLN A 81 27.29 -3.18 -1.57
N ARG A 82 27.20 -4.48 -1.24
CA ARG A 82 25.99 -5.11 -0.69
C ARG A 82 26.14 -5.60 0.74
N THR A 83 27.34 -5.60 1.32
CA THR A 83 27.57 -5.66 2.77
C THR A 83 27.25 -4.31 3.43
N ARG A 84 26.02 -3.80 3.26
CA ARG A 84 25.45 -3.02 4.35
C ARG A 84 25.36 -4.01 5.51
N LEU A 85 26.01 -3.71 6.64
CA LEU A 85 25.79 -4.40 7.91
C LEU A 85 24.33 -4.85 7.95
N ALA A 86 24.10 -6.17 7.93
CA ALA A 86 22.77 -6.72 7.78
C ALA A 86 21.91 -6.07 8.87
N LYS A 87 20.89 -5.31 8.46
CA LYS A 87 20.02 -4.66 9.42
C LYS A 87 19.42 -5.74 10.32
N PRO A 88 19.31 -5.49 11.63
CA PRO A 88 18.61 -6.42 12.50
C PRO A 88 17.22 -6.74 11.95
N LEU A 89 16.87 -8.03 11.96
CA LEU A 89 15.56 -8.49 11.55
C LEU A 89 14.65 -8.55 12.77
N HIS A 90 13.41 -8.10 12.59
CA HIS A 90 12.34 -8.45 13.52
C HIS A 90 12.10 -9.96 13.51
N ASP A 91 11.67 -10.52 14.64
CA ASP A 91 11.35 -11.96 14.76
C ASP A 91 10.40 -12.45 13.66
N GLY A 92 9.34 -11.68 13.40
CA GLY A 92 8.37 -11.95 12.34
C GLY A 92 8.99 -12.10 10.96
N LEU A 93 9.90 -11.19 10.62
CA LEU A 93 10.57 -11.20 9.34
C LEU A 93 11.58 -12.36 9.23
N ARG A 94 12.24 -12.73 10.32
CA ARG A 94 13.14 -13.88 10.37
C ARG A 94 12.37 -15.18 10.11
N GLN A 95 11.30 -15.43 10.86
CA GLN A 95 10.46 -16.63 10.70
C GLN A 95 9.88 -16.74 9.29
N TRP A 96 9.38 -15.63 8.76
CA TRP A 96 8.90 -15.59 7.37
C TRP A 96 10.00 -15.85 6.35
N THR A 97 11.22 -15.33 6.58
CA THR A 97 12.36 -15.52 5.67
C THR A 97 12.80 -16.98 5.60
N GLU A 98 12.87 -17.66 6.75
CA GLU A 98 13.19 -19.10 6.82
C GLU A 98 12.16 -19.94 6.03
N HIS A 99 10.87 -19.66 6.24
CA HIS A 99 9.77 -20.27 5.47
C HIS A 99 9.90 -19.99 3.97
N ALA A 100 10.14 -18.74 3.59
CA ALA A 100 10.27 -18.31 2.20
C ALA A 100 11.41 -19.01 1.47
N VAL A 101 12.56 -19.16 2.13
CA VAL A 101 13.73 -19.86 1.59
C VAL A 101 13.43 -21.35 1.39
N SER A 102 12.89 -22.02 2.41
CA SER A 102 12.51 -23.44 2.30
C SER A 102 11.48 -23.69 1.20
N THR A 103 10.49 -22.80 1.08
CA THR A 103 9.45 -22.86 0.06
C THR A 103 10.01 -22.66 -1.34
N TYR A 104 10.96 -21.74 -1.51
CA TYR A 104 11.65 -21.54 -2.79
C TYR A 104 12.45 -22.77 -3.21
N ASP A 105 13.20 -23.38 -2.29
CA ASP A 105 13.99 -24.59 -2.56
C ASP A 105 13.09 -25.77 -2.96
N ALA A 106 11.93 -25.92 -2.32
CA ALA A 106 10.94 -26.94 -2.65
C ALA A 106 10.25 -26.70 -4.00
N ALA A 107 10.06 -25.44 -4.41
CA ALA A 107 9.44 -25.08 -5.68
C ALA A 107 10.36 -25.27 -6.90
N PHE A 108 11.68 -25.20 -6.69
CA PHE A 108 12.69 -25.32 -7.75
C PHE A 108 13.76 -26.39 -7.43
N PRO A 109 13.38 -27.67 -7.27
CA PRO A 109 14.33 -28.74 -6.98
C PRO A 109 15.19 -29.05 -8.22
N ALA A 110 16.50 -29.20 -8.04
CA ALA A 110 17.44 -29.56 -9.11
C ALA A 110 17.40 -28.63 -10.34
N ASP A 111 17.31 -27.32 -10.09
CA ASP A 111 17.24 -26.29 -11.10
C ASP A 111 18.51 -26.25 -12.00
N PRO A 112 18.39 -26.47 -13.32
CA PRO A 112 19.53 -26.39 -14.25
C PRO A 112 19.98 -24.95 -14.50
N LEU A 113 19.27 -23.96 -13.96
CA LEU A 113 19.59 -22.55 -14.10
C LEU A 113 20.49 -22.07 -12.95
N THR A 114 21.40 -21.17 -13.29
CA THR A 114 22.33 -20.54 -12.35
C THR A 114 22.08 -19.05 -12.30
N GLU A 115 22.18 -18.47 -11.12
CA GLU A 115 21.98 -17.04 -10.95
C GLU A 115 23.10 -16.23 -11.59
N VAL A 116 22.72 -15.13 -12.25
CA VAL A 116 23.71 -14.23 -12.84
C VAL A 116 24.31 -13.30 -11.79
N PRO A 117 25.62 -13.01 -11.85
CA PRO A 117 26.30 -12.17 -10.87
C PRO A 117 25.86 -10.69 -10.93
N ALA A 118 25.33 -10.26 -12.08
CA ALA A 118 24.80 -8.92 -12.28
C ALA A 118 23.46 -9.00 -13.03
N PRO A 119 22.39 -8.34 -12.55
CA PRO A 119 21.12 -8.27 -13.25
C PRO A 119 21.27 -7.64 -14.63
N TRP A 120 20.46 -8.10 -15.59
CA TRP A 120 20.45 -7.53 -16.93
C TRP A 120 19.86 -6.11 -16.95
N VAL A 121 20.47 -5.26 -17.77
CA VAL A 121 19.98 -3.91 -18.04
C VAL A 121 19.87 -3.72 -19.55
N TYR A 122 18.65 -3.44 -20.01
CA TYR A 122 18.46 -2.98 -21.39
C TYR A 122 18.83 -1.51 -21.49
N ARG A 123 19.56 -1.16 -22.55
CA ARG A 123 20.07 0.20 -22.79
C ARG A 123 19.75 0.60 -24.21
N TYR A 124 19.19 1.78 -24.37
CA TYR A 124 18.91 2.37 -25.68
C TYR A 124 19.42 3.80 -25.71
N GLN A 125 20.29 4.10 -26.68
CA GLN A 125 20.76 5.45 -26.93
C GLN A 125 19.71 6.21 -27.71
N LEU A 126 19.34 7.38 -27.23
CA LEU A 126 18.39 8.24 -27.89
C LEU A 126 19.11 9.05 -28.97
N PRO A 127 18.53 9.22 -30.17
CA PRO A 127 19.05 10.16 -31.16
C PRO A 127 19.15 11.57 -30.57
N GLY A 128 20.04 12.41 -31.13
CA GLY A 128 20.27 13.79 -30.67
C GLY A 128 18.98 14.64 -30.59
N ALA A 129 19.05 15.76 -29.86
CA ALA A 129 17.92 16.67 -29.59
C ALA A 129 16.62 15.95 -29.14
N ASN A 130 16.72 15.07 -28.14
CA ASN A 130 15.54 14.48 -27.51
C ASN A 130 14.76 15.55 -26.70
N PRO A 131 13.42 15.67 -26.86
CA PRO A 131 12.59 16.60 -26.07
C PRO A 131 12.67 16.39 -24.55
N ARG A 132 13.10 15.21 -24.08
CA ARG A 132 13.32 14.91 -22.65
C ARG A 132 14.76 15.21 -22.19
N ALA A 133 15.59 15.79 -23.05
CA ALA A 133 17.01 16.09 -22.84
C ALA A 133 17.82 14.90 -22.29
N ALA A 134 17.40 13.66 -22.58
CA ALA A 134 18.08 12.45 -22.15
C ALA A 134 18.89 11.86 -23.29
N ARG A 135 20.06 11.29 -22.98
CA ARG A 135 20.95 10.62 -23.94
C ARG A 135 20.74 9.12 -23.99
N GLU A 136 20.34 8.51 -22.88
CA GLU A 136 20.16 7.06 -22.75
C GLU A 136 18.88 6.75 -21.97
N VAL A 137 18.18 5.69 -22.38
CA VAL A 137 17.13 5.02 -21.59
C VAL A 137 17.65 3.68 -21.11
N ARG A 138 17.48 3.40 -19.82
CA ARG A 138 17.77 2.13 -19.16
C ARG A 138 16.49 1.51 -18.64
N LEU A 139 16.25 0.23 -18.95
CA LEU A 139 15.21 -0.57 -18.30
C LEU A 139 15.88 -1.61 -17.39
N THR A 140 15.40 -1.70 -16.15
CA THR A 140 15.94 -2.62 -15.14
C THR A 140 14.87 -3.52 -14.55
N VAL A 141 15.24 -4.77 -14.26
CA VAL A 141 14.38 -5.76 -13.60
C VAL A 141 14.73 -5.92 -12.12
N TRP A 142 13.78 -6.44 -11.35
CA TRP A 142 13.96 -6.86 -9.96
C TRP A 142 13.45 -8.30 -9.83
N GLY A 143 14.16 -9.14 -9.05
CA GLY A 143 13.86 -10.56 -8.87
C GLY A 143 15.13 -11.39 -8.95
N ARG A 144 14.99 -12.73 -8.95
CA ARG A 144 16.12 -13.63 -9.24
C ARG A 144 16.31 -13.70 -10.74
N CYS A 145 17.51 -13.36 -11.22
CA CYS A 145 17.86 -13.45 -12.63
C CYS A 145 18.72 -14.70 -12.83
N LEU A 146 18.24 -15.67 -13.61
CA LEU A 146 18.90 -16.97 -13.80
C LEU A 146 19.15 -17.27 -15.27
N ARG A 147 20.22 -17.99 -15.57
CA ARG A 147 20.56 -18.44 -16.92
C ARG A 147 20.88 -19.93 -16.96
N SER A 148 20.62 -20.58 -18.08
CA SER A 148 21.15 -21.90 -18.36
C SER A 148 22.68 -21.86 -18.53
N ALA A 149 23.35 -23.00 -18.35
CA ALA A 149 24.80 -23.12 -18.48
C ALA A 149 25.31 -22.73 -19.88
N ASP A 150 24.53 -23.04 -20.93
CA ASP A 150 24.80 -22.65 -22.32
C ASP A 150 24.43 -21.20 -22.66
N GLY A 151 23.81 -20.47 -21.72
CA GLY A 151 23.35 -19.09 -21.91
C GLY A 151 22.15 -18.91 -22.84
N LYS A 152 21.55 -20.00 -23.36
CA LYS A 152 20.43 -19.96 -24.30
C LYS A 152 19.10 -19.59 -23.65
N VAL A 153 18.95 -19.85 -22.35
CA VAL A 153 17.75 -19.55 -21.57
C VAL A 153 18.07 -18.50 -20.52
N ARG A 154 17.22 -17.48 -20.44
CA ARG A 154 17.19 -16.52 -19.32
C ARG A 154 15.85 -16.56 -18.64
N GLU A 155 15.85 -16.61 -17.32
CA GLU A 155 14.66 -16.64 -16.49
C GLU A 155 14.68 -15.53 -15.42
N LEU A 156 13.54 -14.87 -15.25
CA LEU A 156 13.29 -13.93 -14.18
C LEU A 156 12.23 -14.53 -13.24
N ARG A 157 12.62 -14.75 -11.98
CA ARG A 157 11.70 -15.15 -10.92
C ARG A 157 11.33 -13.96 -10.06
N LEU A 158 10.04 -13.67 -10.01
CA LEU A 158 9.46 -12.56 -9.27
C LEU A 158 8.87 -13.06 -7.94
N PRO A 159 9.53 -12.81 -6.80
CA PRO A 159 8.99 -13.21 -5.51
C PRO A 159 7.73 -12.40 -5.20
N VAL A 160 6.67 -13.10 -4.82
CA VAL A 160 5.46 -12.51 -4.24
C VAL A 160 5.10 -13.26 -2.97
N ASN A 161 4.40 -12.62 -2.05
CA ASN A 161 3.89 -13.31 -0.86
C ASN A 161 2.84 -14.36 -1.24
N ARG A 162 1.95 -14.03 -2.18
CA ARG A 162 0.91 -14.89 -2.74
C ARG A 162 0.70 -14.56 -4.21
N LEU A 163 0.24 -15.54 -4.99
CA LEU A 163 -0.29 -15.25 -6.32
C LEU A 163 -1.66 -14.58 -6.17
N HIS A 164 -1.77 -13.36 -6.67
CA HIS A 164 -3.05 -12.66 -6.77
C HIS A 164 -3.89 -13.23 -7.90
N ARG A 165 -5.23 -13.08 -7.82
CA ARG A 165 -6.14 -13.47 -8.90
C ARG A 165 -5.79 -12.75 -10.19
N GLU A 166 -5.55 -11.44 -10.09
CA GLU A 166 -5.09 -10.62 -11.20
C GLU A 166 -3.60 -10.88 -11.50
N THR A 167 -3.29 -10.92 -12.79
CA THR A 167 -1.92 -10.95 -13.29
C THR A 167 -1.36 -9.53 -13.35
N PRO A 168 -0.02 -9.35 -13.28
CA PRO A 168 0.59 -8.06 -13.57
C PRO A 168 0.18 -7.53 -14.95
N PRO A 169 0.16 -6.19 -15.14
CA PRO A 169 -0.16 -5.59 -16.42
C PRO A 169 0.76 -6.07 -17.55
N GLU A 170 0.23 -6.11 -18.77
CA GLU A 170 0.96 -6.62 -19.94
C GLU A 170 2.21 -5.80 -20.27
N GLU A 171 2.17 -4.51 -20.01
CA GLU A 171 3.27 -3.57 -20.19
C GLU A 171 4.43 -3.89 -19.26
N PHE A 172 4.14 -4.34 -18.03
CA PHE A 172 5.15 -4.82 -17.09
C PHE A 172 5.85 -6.07 -17.63
N VAL A 173 5.06 -7.04 -18.11
CA VAL A 173 5.59 -8.30 -18.66
C VAL A 173 6.42 -8.04 -19.91
N ALA A 174 5.94 -7.20 -20.82
CA ALA A 174 6.63 -6.82 -22.05
C ALA A 174 7.97 -6.11 -21.78
N ALA A 175 8.00 -5.16 -20.84
CA ALA A 175 9.23 -4.45 -20.47
C ALA A 175 10.25 -5.39 -19.80
N ALA A 176 9.81 -6.31 -18.94
CA ALA A 176 10.68 -7.32 -18.35
C ALA A 176 11.21 -8.30 -19.41
N ALA A 177 10.37 -8.73 -20.35
CA ALA A 177 10.76 -9.62 -21.44
C ALA A 177 11.82 -8.98 -22.33
N LEU A 178 11.69 -7.68 -22.64
CA LEU A 178 12.73 -6.92 -23.35
C LEU A 178 14.06 -6.90 -22.60
N VAL A 179 14.04 -6.66 -21.28
CA VAL A 179 15.27 -6.65 -20.47
C VAL A 179 15.96 -8.02 -20.50
N LEU A 180 15.20 -9.11 -20.44
CA LEU A 180 15.77 -10.44 -20.52
C LEU A 180 16.30 -10.76 -21.92
N ALA A 181 15.57 -10.35 -22.97
CA ALA A 181 15.90 -10.59 -24.37
C ALA A 181 17.15 -9.83 -24.85
N GLU A 182 17.29 -8.54 -24.47
CA GLU A 182 18.33 -7.63 -24.99
C GLU A 182 19.31 -7.11 -23.94
N GLY A 183 19.02 -7.35 -22.66
CA GLY A 183 19.82 -6.76 -21.59
C GLY A 183 21.22 -7.35 -21.50
N THR A 184 22.17 -6.52 -21.11
CA THR A 184 23.56 -6.90 -20.85
C THR A 184 23.80 -6.99 -19.32
N PRO A 185 24.74 -7.81 -18.83
CA PRO A 185 25.77 -8.57 -19.55
C PRO A 185 25.35 -9.97 -20.05
N GLY A 186 26.17 -10.57 -20.93
CA GLY A 186 26.03 -11.95 -21.40
C GLY A 186 25.49 -12.10 -22.83
N PRO A 187 25.54 -13.32 -23.41
CA PRO A 187 25.03 -13.58 -24.76
C PRO A 187 23.51 -13.41 -24.82
N MET A 188 22.99 -13.10 -26.00
CA MET A 188 21.55 -13.00 -26.22
C MET A 188 20.92 -14.39 -26.12
N PRO A 189 19.82 -14.55 -25.36
CA PRO A 189 19.17 -15.85 -25.21
C PRO A 189 18.40 -16.23 -26.48
N GLU A 190 18.17 -17.53 -26.65
CA GLU A 190 17.18 -18.06 -27.59
C GLU A 190 15.78 -17.99 -26.96
N ARG A 191 15.68 -18.21 -25.64
CA ARG A 191 14.42 -18.28 -24.89
C ARG A 191 14.44 -17.44 -23.60
N VAL A 192 13.33 -16.78 -23.32
CA VAL A 192 13.10 -15.91 -22.16
C VAL A 192 11.91 -16.42 -21.38
N ARG A 193 12.07 -16.54 -20.06
CA ARG A 193 11.02 -16.97 -19.12
C ARG A 193 10.84 -15.94 -18.01
N ILE A 194 9.59 -15.64 -17.67
CA ILE A 194 9.23 -14.79 -16.54
C ILE A 194 8.19 -15.53 -15.74
N VAL A 195 8.47 -15.75 -14.46
CA VAL A 195 7.58 -16.46 -13.55
C VAL A 195 7.37 -15.67 -12.27
N GLU A 196 6.14 -15.64 -11.78
CA GLU A 196 5.86 -15.29 -10.39
C GLU A 196 5.92 -16.54 -9.53
N PHE A 197 6.48 -16.41 -8.33
CA PHE A 197 6.50 -17.50 -7.36
C PHE A 197 6.04 -17.00 -5.99
N ALA A 198 5.07 -17.71 -5.41
CA ALA A 198 4.51 -17.41 -4.12
C ALA A 198 5.36 -18.01 -3.00
N LEU A 199 5.97 -17.14 -2.21
CA LEU A 199 6.81 -17.50 -1.07
C LEU A 199 6.02 -18.11 0.10
N LEU A 200 4.70 -17.95 0.12
CA LEU A 200 3.87 -18.58 1.15
C LEU A 200 3.63 -20.07 0.90
N ASP A 201 3.35 -20.47 -0.35
CA ASP A 201 2.81 -21.80 -0.67
C ASP A 201 3.53 -22.51 -1.82
N GLY A 202 4.57 -21.90 -2.39
CA GLY A 202 5.42 -22.49 -3.44
C GLY A 202 4.79 -22.51 -4.83
N ARG A 203 3.57 -21.97 -5.01
CA ARG A 203 2.94 -21.94 -6.33
C ARG A 203 3.71 -21.04 -7.29
N VAL A 204 3.85 -21.51 -8.54
CA VAL A 204 4.52 -20.79 -9.62
C VAL A 204 3.52 -20.49 -10.73
N ARG A 205 3.55 -19.26 -11.24
CA ARG A 205 2.73 -18.83 -12.38
C ARG A 205 3.62 -18.28 -13.49
N PRO A 206 3.63 -18.87 -14.70
CA PRO A 206 4.31 -18.26 -15.84
C PRO A 206 3.57 -16.99 -16.26
N LEU A 207 4.32 -15.91 -16.45
CA LEU A 207 3.85 -14.66 -17.03
C LEU A 207 4.25 -14.52 -18.50
N PHE A 208 5.42 -15.08 -18.85
CA PHE A 208 5.94 -15.12 -20.21
C PHE A 208 6.85 -16.33 -20.37
N ASP A 209 6.71 -17.03 -21.49
CA ASP A 209 7.64 -18.06 -21.92
C ASP A 209 7.67 -18.05 -23.44
N GLY A 210 8.78 -17.60 -24.02
CA GLY A 210 8.87 -17.42 -25.46
C GLY A 210 10.28 -17.12 -25.94
N THR A 211 10.41 -17.00 -27.24
CA THR A 211 11.65 -16.66 -27.94
C THR A 211 12.04 -15.19 -27.73
N ARG A 212 13.31 -14.88 -28.01
CA ARG A 212 13.78 -13.50 -28.09
C ARG A 212 12.93 -12.63 -29.02
N GLN A 213 12.52 -13.14 -30.18
CA GLN A 213 11.74 -12.37 -31.16
C GLN A 213 10.32 -12.07 -30.67
N GLU A 214 9.68 -13.01 -29.97
CA GLU A 214 8.36 -12.81 -29.35
C GLU A 214 8.42 -11.75 -28.24
N ALA A 215 9.47 -11.78 -27.40
CA ALA A 215 9.70 -10.76 -26.38
C ALA A 215 9.85 -9.35 -26.98
N LEU A 216 10.62 -9.22 -28.07
CA LEU A 216 10.79 -7.96 -28.81
C LEU A 216 9.47 -7.48 -29.42
N THR A 217 8.69 -8.38 -30.01
CA THR A 217 7.40 -8.07 -30.63
C THR A 217 6.41 -7.57 -29.57
N ARG A 218 6.30 -8.28 -28.44
CA ARG A 218 5.45 -7.86 -27.31
C ARG A 218 5.81 -6.48 -26.80
N TYR A 219 7.11 -6.17 -26.67
CA TYR A 219 7.53 -4.83 -26.25
C TYR A 219 7.19 -3.77 -27.30
N ARG A 220 7.38 -4.02 -28.60
CA ARG A 220 7.01 -3.03 -29.65
C ARG A 220 5.53 -2.65 -29.58
N GLU A 221 4.67 -3.60 -29.25
CA GLU A 221 3.22 -3.41 -29.15
C GLU A 221 2.81 -2.68 -27.87
N GLN A 222 3.36 -3.07 -26.71
CA GLN A 222 2.86 -2.62 -25.40
C GLN A 222 3.79 -1.59 -24.71
N GLY A 223 5.09 -1.63 -24.99
CA GLY A 223 6.13 -0.94 -24.24
C GLY A 223 6.21 0.58 -24.46
N PRO A 224 6.31 1.09 -25.70
CA PRO A 224 6.54 2.52 -25.97
C PRO A 224 5.51 3.46 -25.36
N ALA A 225 4.22 3.12 -25.46
CA ALA A 225 3.13 3.91 -24.90
C ALA A 225 3.20 3.93 -23.37
N ALA A 226 3.41 2.76 -22.75
CA ALA A 226 3.51 2.64 -21.31
C ALA A 226 4.75 3.35 -20.73
N LEU A 227 5.89 3.26 -21.41
CA LEU A 227 7.11 4.00 -21.05
C LEU A 227 6.86 5.50 -21.10
N THR A 228 6.17 5.98 -22.13
CA THR A 228 5.78 7.39 -22.26
C THR A 228 4.84 7.80 -21.12
N ALA A 229 3.83 7.00 -20.80
CA ALA A 229 2.92 7.26 -19.68
C ALA A 229 3.65 7.35 -18.33
N VAL A 230 4.61 6.46 -18.06
CA VAL A 230 5.44 6.53 -16.85
C VAL A 230 6.27 7.81 -16.81
N LEU A 231 6.89 8.20 -17.93
CA LEU A 231 7.81 9.33 -17.97
C LEU A 231 7.10 10.68 -17.98
N ASP A 232 5.87 10.74 -18.50
CA ASP A 232 5.13 11.99 -18.69
C ASP A 232 4.05 12.18 -17.62
N SER A 233 3.95 11.28 -16.65
CA SER A 233 3.01 11.42 -15.55
C SER A 233 3.33 12.63 -14.65
N GLN A 234 2.29 13.38 -14.34
CA GLN A 234 2.28 14.49 -13.38
C GLN A 234 1.26 14.25 -12.26
N GLU A 235 0.69 13.05 -12.17
CA GLU A 235 -0.29 12.71 -11.14
C GLU A 235 0.40 12.51 -9.79
N TYR A 236 0.10 13.39 -8.84
CA TYR A 236 0.54 13.25 -7.47
C TYR A 236 -0.49 12.43 -6.68
N ARG A 237 -0.04 11.33 -6.09
CA ARG A 237 -0.89 10.45 -5.28
C ARG A 237 -0.30 10.28 -3.86
N PRO A 238 -0.53 11.23 -2.95
CA PRO A 238 -0.13 11.08 -1.55
C PRO A 238 -0.69 9.80 -0.91
N GLY A 239 0.12 9.11 -0.12
CA GLY A 239 -0.26 7.83 0.48
C GLY A 239 0.90 7.15 1.21
N THR A 240 0.86 5.82 1.30
CA THR A 240 1.87 5.02 2.02
C THR A 240 3.27 5.18 1.42
N SER A 241 3.39 5.36 0.10
CA SER A 241 4.68 5.62 -0.56
C SER A 241 5.37 6.91 -0.07
N CYS A 242 4.63 7.85 0.54
CA CYS A 242 5.21 9.08 1.07
C CYS A 242 6.16 8.83 2.26
N GLY A 243 6.06 7.69 2.96
CA GLY A 243 6.99 7.35 4.05
C GLY A 243 8.44 7.23 3.58
N ASP A 244 8.64 6.74 2.36
CA ASP A 244 9.96 6.56 1.72
C ASP A 244 10.27 7.58 0.64
N CYS A 245 9.31 8.41 0.26
CA CYS A 245 9.45 9.32 -0.87
C CYS A 245 10.48 10.43 -0.59
N LEU A 246 11.44 10.56 -1.51
CA LEU A 246 12.48 11.58 -1.46
C LEU A 246 11.93 12.99 -1.70
N TYR A 247 10.79 13.12 -2.38
CA TYR A 247 10.22 14.38 -2.84
C TYR A 247 9.20 15.01 -1.88
N VAL A 248 9.00 14.44 -0.68
CA VAL A 248 7.99 14.92 0.29
C VAL A 248 8.14 16.42 0.60
N SER A 249 9.38 16.92 0.71
CA SER A 249 9.64 18.34 1.04
C SER A 249 9.20 19.32 -0.04
N VAL A 250 9.02 18.86 -1.28
CA VAL A 250 8.70 19.66 -2.47
C VAL A 250 7.43 19.18 -3.18
N CYS A 251 6.68 18.26 -2.56
CA CYS A 251 5.48 17.69 -3.14
C CYS A 251 4.33 18.71 -3.05
N PRO A 252 3.78 19.19 -4.18
CA PRO A 252 2.70 20.19 -4.16
C PRO A 252 1.37 19.62 -3.62
N ALA A 253 1.17 18.30 -3.71
CA ALA A 253 -0.08 17.66 -3.29
C ALA A 253 -0.09 17.18 -1.83
N LEU A 254 1.08 17.06 -1.19
CA LEU A 254 1.17 16.58 0.20
C LEU A 254 1.12 17.77 1.16
N GLN A 255 -0.08 18.08 1.65
CA GLN A 255 -0.30 19.17 2.59
C GLN A 255 0.35 18.89 3.95
N LYS A 256 0.97 19.92 4.52
CA LYS A 256 1.56 19.87 5.87
C LYS A 256 0.48 20.12 6.93
N ALA A 257 0.56 19.39 8.04
CA ALA A 257 -0.27 19.59 9.22
C ALA A 257 0.62 19.50 10.48
N PRO A 258 1.41 20.55 10.77
CA PRO A 258 2.38 20.51 11.86
C PRO A 258 1.70 20.27 13.21
N GLY A 259 2.20 19.30 13.97
CA GLY A 259 1.73 18.98 15.32
C GLY A 259 0.39 18.24 15.36
N LEU A 260 -0.10 17.74 14.24
CA LEU A 260 -1.37 16.99 14.14
C LEU A 260 -1.47 15.83 15.14
N LEU A 261 -0.36 15.11 15.36
CA LEU A 261 -0.34 13.94 16.24
C LEU A 261 -0.01 14.28 17.70
N GLY A 262 0.34 15.53 17.99
CA GLY A 262 0.77 15.94 19.33
C GLY A 262 2.05 15.25 19.81
N VAL A 263 2.87 14.72 18.90
CA VAL A 263 4.17 14.12 19.19
C VAL A 263 5.26 14.75 18.33
N GLY A 264 6.49 14.74 18.82
CA GLY A 264 7.63 15.24 18.07
C GLY A 264 8.93 14.91 18.80
N MET A 265 9.88 14.35 18.07
CA MET A 265 11.24 14.15 18.55
C MET A 265 12.21 14.35 17.37
N PRO A 266 13.23 15.21 17.52
CA PRO A 266 14.22 15.39 16.46
C PRO A 266 14.89 14.07 16.08
N GLY A 267 15.05 13.84 14.77
CA GLY A 267 15.84 12.73 14.27
C GLY A 267 15.16 11.34 14.32
N ARG A 268 13.83 11.27 14.38
CA ARG A 268 13.10 10.02 14.12
C ARG A 268 13.07 9.71 12.60
N PRO A 269 13.05 8.44 12.19
CA PRO A 269 12.82 8.08 10.80
C PRO A 269 11.39 8.44 10.38
N ARG A 270 11.22 8.87 9.13
CA ARG A 270 9.89 9.12 8.58
C ARG A 270 9.11 7.81 8.49
N ARG A 271 7.90 7.81 9.05
CA ARG A 271 6.95 6.69 9.03
C ARG A 271 5.60 7.12 8.47
N THR A 272 4.78 6.14 8.11
CA THR A 272 3.36 6.35 7.82
C THR A 272 2.54 5.86 9.00
N TRP A 273 1.47 6.59 9.33
CA TRP A 273 0.60 6.26 10.44
C TRP A 273 -0.87 6.38 10.03
N SER A 274 -1.67 5.45 10.53
CA SER A 274 -3.13 5.47 10.45
C SER A 274 -3.69 4.98 11.78
N VAL A 275 -4.95 5.29 12.06
CA VAL A 275 -5.61 4.81 13.29
C VAL A 275 -5.65 3.27 13.34
N THR A 276 -5.77 2.59 12.20
CA THR A 276 -5.69 1.14 12.14
C THR A 276 -4.34 0.61 12.61
N ASN A 277 -3.23 1.23 12.18
CA ASN A 277 -1.90 0.86 12.65
C ASN A 277 -1.75 1.13 14.15
N GLY A 278 -2.21 2.30 14.64
CA GLY A 278 -2.18 2.62 16.08
C GLY A 278 -2.94 1.61 16.93
N ARG A 279 -4.11 1.14 16.46
CA ARG A 279 -4.88 0.07 17.14
C ARG A 279 -4.14 -1.26 17.11
N ASN A 280 -3.59 -1.66 15.95
CA ASN A 280 -2.82 -2.89 15.83
C ASN A 280 -1.60 -2.87 16.75
N TYR A 281 -0.91 -1.73 16.86
CA TYR A 281 0.25 -1.56 17.74
C TYR A 281 -0.15 -1.71 19.20
N ARG A 282 -1.24 -1.04 19.60
CA ARG A 282 -1.77 -1.14 20.97
C ARG A 282 -2.18 -2.58 21.33
N ASP A 283 -2.72 -3.34 20.37
CA ASP A 283 -3.02 -4.76 20.57
C ASP A 283 -1.73 -5.59 20.71
N CYS A 284 -0.74 -5.35 19.84
CA CYS A 284 0.61 -5.92 19.93
C CYS A 284 1.57 -5.21 18.94
N PRO A 285 2.71 -4.63 19.40
CA PRO A 285 3.68 -3.96 18.52
C PRO A 285 4.20 -4.85 17.38
N ALA A 286 4.50 -6.12 17.66
CA ALA A 286 4.95 -7.08 16.66
C ALA A 286 3.92 -7.31 15.54
N ARG A 287 2.61 -7.36 15.86
CA ARG A 287 1.54 -7.52 14.87
C ARG A 287 1.52 -6.36 13.88
N ASP A 288 1.61 -5.14 14.41
CA ASP A 288 1.66 -3.92 13.62
C ASP A 288 2.90 -3.84 12.71
N HIS A 289 4.08 -4.23 13.23
CA HIS A 289 5.29 -4.29 12.41
C HIS A 289 5.19 -5.33 11.27
N MET A 290 4.70 -6.54 11.55
CA MET A 290 4.52 -7.58 10.53
C MET A 290 3.49 -7.18 9.46
N ARG A 291 2.43 -6.44 9.84
CA ARG A 291 1.48 -5.87 8.88
C ARG A 291 2.10 -4.79 7.99
N ARG A 292 2.97 -3.93 8.54
CA ARG A 292 3.74 -2.95 7.73
C ARG A 292 4.70 -3.61 6.75
N LEU A 293 5.25 -4.76 7.11
CA LEU A 293 6.02 -5.61 6.20
C LEU A 293 5.14 -6.36 5.18
N HIS A 294 3.82 -6.19 5.23
CA HIS A 294 2.87 -6.91 4.38
C HIS A 294 3.06 -8.43 4.42
N LEU A 295 3.46 -8.99 5.57
CA LEU A 295 3.61 -10.43 5.72
C LEU A 295 2.25 -11.13 5.50
N PRO A 296 2.22 -12.33 4.90
CA PRO A 296 0.97 -13.02 4.63
C PRO A 296 0.17 -13.30 5.91
N THR A 297 -1.11 -12.98 5.92
CA THR A 297 -2.02 -13.10 7.07
C THR A 297 -2.85 -14.39 7.01
N ALA A 298 -3.32 -14.93 8.13
CA ALA A 298 -4.26 -16.04 8.10
C ALA A 298 -5.63 -15.53 7.61
N ASP A 299 -5.98 -15.84 6.35
CA ASP A 299 -7.19 -15.30 5.71
C ASP A 299 -8.46 -15.66 6.49
N ALA A 300 -8.55 -16.86 7.07
CA ALA A 300 -9.68 -17.24 7.91
C ALA A 300 -9.88 -16.36 9.15
N VAL A 301 -8.81 -15.71 9.64
CA VAL A 301 -8.85 -14.78 10.78
C VAL A 301 -9.14 -13.36 10.31
N GLU A 302 -8.46 -12.89 9.26
CA GLU A 302 -8.64 -11.54 8.71
C GLU A 302 -9.97 -11.36 7.95
N HIS A 303 -10.42 -12.45 7.33
CA HIS A 303 -11.62 -12.53 6.49
C HIS A 303 -12.72 -13.41 7.07
N GLY A 304 -12.82 -13.49 8.39
CA GLY A 304 -13.97 -14.15 9.04
C GLY A 304 -15.32 -13.55 8.56
N PRO A 305 -16.42 -14.32 8.61
CA PRO A 305 -17.69 -13.97 7.95
C PRO A 305 -18.22 -12.57 8.27
N THR A 306 -18.13 -12.15 9.53
CA THR A 306 -18.57 -10.82 9.99
C THR A 306 -17.72 -9.67 9.41
N ALA A 307 -16.40 -9.87 9.27
CA ALA A 307 -15.51 -8.88 8.65
C ALA A 307 -15.74 -8.80 7.14
N GLU A 308 -15.95 -9.95 6.49
CA GLU A 308 -16.30 -10.02 5.07
C GLU A 308 -17.63 -9.33 4.79
N ARG A 309 -18.67 -9.53 5.61
CA ARG A 309 -19.96 -8.83 5.47
C ARG A 309 -19.76 -7.31 5.54
N GLY A 310 -18.95 -6.87 6.50
CA GLY A 310 -18.59 -5.46 6.63
C GLY A 310 -17.95 -4.91 5.37
N ARG A 311 -16.91 -5.56 4.85
CA ARG A 311 -16.23 -5.10 3.62
C ARG A 311 -17.14 -5.10 2.39
N ALA A 312 -17.93 -6.15 2.20
CA ALA A 312 -18.88 -6.22 1.09
C ALA A 312 -19.91 -5.09 1.15
N LEU A 313 -20.41 -4.77 2.35
CA LEU A 313 -21.36 -3.67 2.54
C LEU A 313 -20.73 -2.30 2.25
N HIS A 314 -19.48 -2.06 2.68
CA HIS A 314 -18.77 -0.83 2.35
C HIS A 314 -18.54 -0.71 0.83
N ALA A 315 -18.07 -1.78 0.18
CA ALA A 315 -17.86 -1.81 -1.27
C ALA A 315 -19.15 -1.53 -2.04
N TYR A 316 -20.28 -2.16 -1.65
CA TYR A 316 -21.59 -1.89 -2.25
C TYR A 316 -22.00 -0.43 -2.10
N LEU A 317 -21.86 0.15 -0.89
CA LEU A 317 -22.21 1.56 -0.66
C LEU A 317 -21.28 2.51 -1.41
N ALA A 318 -19.98 2.22 -1.48
CA ALA A 318 -19.00 3.03 -2.20
C ALA A 318 -19.30 3.08 -3.70
N GLU A 319 -19.60 1.93 -4.31
CA GLU A 319 -20.03 1.83 -5.71
C GLU A 319 -21.34 2.61 -5.93
N ARG A 320 -22.34 2.36 -5.07
CA ARG A 320 -23.67 2.97 -5.21
C ARG A 320 -23.66 4.47 -5.03
N HIS A 321 -22.80 4.99 -4.16
CA HIS A 321 -22.62 6.41 -3.94
C HIS A 321 -21.65 7.04 -4.95
N GLY A 322 -20.82 6.25 -5.63
CA GLY A 322 -19.80 6.72 -6.58
C GLY A 322 -20.32 6.88 -8.01
N SER A 323 -21.56 6.46 -8.27
CA SER A 323 -22.16 6.58 -9.59
C SER A 323 -22.35 8.04 -10.01
N ALA A 324 -22.08 8.33 -11.29
CA ALA A 324 -22.24 9.68 -11.87
C ALA A 324 -23.65 10.28 -11.68
N ALA A 325 -24.67 9.42 -11.59
CA ALA A 325 -26.01 9.83 -11.20
C ALA A 325 -26.15 9.75 -9.68
N LEU A 326 -26.10 10.90 -8.99
CA LEU A 326 -26.40 10.96 -7.56
C LEU A 326 -27.84 10.52 -7.28
N ARG A 327 -27.98 9.28 -6.79
CA ARG A 327 -29.28 8.71 -6.44
C ARG A 327 -29.23 8.19 -5.02
N PRO A 328 -30.03 8.76 -4.09
CA PRO A 328 -30.16 8.22 -2.75
C PRO A 328 -30.46 6.72 -2.75
N CYS A 329 -29.96 6.02 -1.73
CA CYS A 329 -30.24 4.61 -1.52
C CYS A 329 -31.74 4.39 -1.26
N THR A 330 -32.26 3.27 -1.71
CA THR A 330 -33.67 2.88 -1.56
C THR A 330 -33.79 1.54 -0.83
N ALA A 331 -34.98 1.24 -0.31
CA ALA A 331 -35.22 -0.03 0.40
C ALA A 331 -35.23 -1.24 -0.55
N ASP A 332 -35.29 -0.99 -1.86
CA ASP A 332 -35.12 -2.00 -2.89
C ASP A 332 -33.63 -2.29 -3.07
N VAL A 333 -33.15 -3.29 -2.33
CA VAL A 333 -31.78 -3.79 -2.37
C VAL A 333 -31.80 -5.04 -3.25
N PRO A 334 -31.00 -5.11 -4.32
CA PRO A 334 -30.99 -6.24 -5.23
C PRO A 334 -30.55 -7.52 -4.51
N ASP A 335 -31.06 -8.68 -4.94
CA ASP A 335 -30.68 -9.98 -4.37
C ASP A 335 -29.17 -10.24 -4.53
N GLN A 336 -28.59 -9.77 -5.63
CA GLN A 336 -27.16 -9.83 -5.95
C GLN A 336 -26.37 -8.60 -5.48
N TRP A 337 -26.64 -8.08 -4.28
CA TRP A 337 -25.96 -6.89 -3.75
C TRP A 337 -24.48 -7.10 -3.42
N VAL A 338 -24.04 -8.34 -3.23
CA VAL A 338 -22.65 -8.65 -2.85
C VAL A 338 -21.74 -8.40 -4.06
N PRO A 339 -20.79 -7.45 -3.99
CA PRO A 339 -19.90 -7.17 -5.11
C PRO A 339 -19.02 -8.37 -5.46
N ASP A 340 -18.48 -8.37 -6.68
CA ASP A 340 -17.54 -9.40 -7.10
C ASP A 340 -16.31 -9.46 -6.18
N GLY A 341 -15.84 -10.68 -5.92
CA GLY A 341 -14.65 -10.93 -5.10
C GLY A 341 -14.91 -11.19 -3.62
N PHE A 342 -16.15 -11.03 -3.14
CA PHE A 342 -16.54 -11.39 -1.77
C PHE A 342 -17.21 -12.77 -1.72
N ASP A 343 -16.88 -13.55 -0.68
CA ASP A 343 -17.54 -14.83 -0.41
C ASP A 343 -18.24 -14.80 0.94
N LEU A 344 -19.57 -14.69 0.91
CA LEU A 344 -20.41 -14.60 2.09
C LEU A 344 -21.30 -15.83 2.25
N PRO A 345 -21.34 -16.42 3.47
CA PRO A 345 -22.39 -17.35 3.87
C PRO A 345 -23.79 -16.73 3.71
N GLU A 346 -24.80 -17.57 3.46
CA GLU A 346 -26.17 -17.13 3.17
C GLU A 346 -26.78 -16.29 4.29
N ASP A 347 -26.56 -16.66 5.56
CA ASP A 347 -27.03 -15.91 6.71
C ASP A 347 -26.43 -14.50 6.78
N GLU A 348 -25.15 -14.35 6.43
CA GLU A 348 -24.48 -13.05 6.33
C GLU A 348 -25.00 -12.21 5.15
N ARG A 349 -25.38 -12.86 4.02
CA ARG A 349 -26.02 -12.18 2.88
C ARG A 349 -27.38 -11.62 3.24
N VAL A 350 -28.22 -12.44 3.89
CA VAL A 350 -29.55 -12.03 4.37
C VAL A 350 -29.44 -10.90 5.39
N LEU A 351 -28.50 -10.99 6.33
CA LEU A 351 -28.23 -9.91 7.28
C LEU A 351 -27.78 -8.64 6.55
N GLY A 352 -26.88 -8.73 5.57
CA GLY A 352 -26.42 -7.59 4.78
C GLY A 352 -27.55 -6.84 4.07
N VAL A 353 -28.50 -7.55 3.43
CA VAL A 353 -29.72 -6.94 2.86
C VAL A 353 -30.49 -6.15 3.91
N ARG A 354 -30.70 -6.74 5.10
CA ARG A 354 -31.41 -6.06 6.20
C ARG A 354 -30.68 -4.80 6.63
N LEU A 355 -29.35 -4.83 6.74
CA LEU A 355 -28.54 -3.66 7.10
C LEU A 355 -28.61 -2.56 6.04
N LEU A 356 -28.48 -2.90 4.76
CA LEU A 356 -28.57 -1.95 3.64
C LEU A 356 -29.95 -1.27 3.58
N ARG A 357 -31.03 -1.99 3.85
CA ARG A 357 -32.37 -1.39 3.97
C ARG A 357 -32.46 -0.35 5.09
N ARG A 358 -31.68 -0.48 6.17
CA ARG A 358 -31.65 0.51 7.26
C ARG A 358 -30.86 1.77 6.89
N HIS A 359 -29.82 1.65 6.07
CA HIS A 359 -29.04 2.80 5.59
C HIS A 359 -29.91 3.86 4.89
N VAL A 360 -30.98 3.44 4.22
CA VAL A 360 -31.92 4.31 3.48
C VAL A 360 -32.43 5.50 4.30
N ALA A 361 -32.67 5.29 5.59
CA ALA A 361 -33.17 6.30 6.51
C ALA A 361 -32.18 7.44 6.77
N VAL A 362 -30.88 7.16 6.62
CA VAL A 362 -29.78 8.09 6.96
C VAL A 362 -28.85 8.32 5.77
N CYS A 363 -29.24 7.93 4.56
CA CYS A 363 -28.40 8.00 3.36
C CYS A 363 -27.88 9.43 3.12
N PRO A 364 -26.55 9.65 3.07
CA PRO A 364 -25.97 10.98 2.97
C PRO A 364 -26.32 11.68 1.66
N LEU A 365 -26.56 10.93 0.58
CA LEU A 365 -26.95 11.50 -0.72
C LEU A 365 -28.30 12.23 -0.71
N ARG A 366 -29.12 12.09 0.35
CA ARG A 366 -30.32 12.93 0.53
C ARG A 366 -29.99 14.39 0.82
N CYS A 367 -28.78 14.65 1.31
CA CYS A 367 -28.30 15.97 1.70
C CYS A 367 -27.42 16.63 0.62
N VAL A 368 -27.06 15.89 -0.44
CA VAL A 368 -26.10 16.34 -1.45
C VAL A 368 -26.81 16.73 -2.73
N ARG A 369 -26.33 17.81 -3.38
CA ARG A 369 -26.90 18.34 -4.63
C ARG A 369 -26.05 18.07 -5.86
N ASP A 370 -24.72 18.04 -5.71
CA ASP A 370 -23.77 17.86 -6.81
C ASP A 370 -22.84 16.66 -6.55
N GLY A 371 -22.53 15.88 -7.59
CA GLY A 371 -21.59 14.77 -7.50
C GLY A 371 -20.18 15.21 -7.09
N ALA A 372 -19.77 16.42 -7.47
CA ALA A 372 -18.49 17.00 -7.05
C ALA A 372 -18.38 17.22 -5.53
N ASP A 373 -19.52 17.30 -4.85
CA ASP A 373 -19.62 17.44 -3.41
C ASP A 373 -19.49 16.10 -2.68
N VAL A 374 -19.34 14.97 -3.37
CA VAL A 374 -19.16 13.64 -2.77
C VAL A 374 -17.79 13.09 -3.12
N ARG A 375 -17.12 12.52 -2.13
CA ARG A 375 -15.92 11.72 -2.30
C ARG A 375 -16.12 10.44 -1.51
N ASN A 376 -16.19 9.31 -2.21
CA ASN A 376 -16.29 7.99 -1.57
C ASN A 376 -14.91 7.40 -1.35
N GLU A 377 -14.71 6.86 -0.15
CA GLU A 377 -13.44 6.30 0.29
C GLU A 377 -12.21 7.17 -0.03
N PRO A 378 -12.27 8.51 0.12
CA PRO A 378 -11.17 9.35 -0.30
C PRO A 378 -9.98 9.16 0.63
N ARG A 379 -8.78 9.17 0.05
CA ARG A 379 -7.55 9.13 0.85
C ARG A 379 -7.19 10.53 1.34
N VAL A 380 -7.35 10.77 2.63
CA VAL A 380 -6.92 12.01 3.29
C VAL A 380 -5.50 11.80 3.83
N VAL A 381 -4.53 12.55 3.29
CA VAL A 381 -3.12 12.42 3.66
C VAL A 381 -2.55 13.76 4.10
N ARG A 382 -1.92 13.81 5.27
CA ARG A 382 -1.19 14.99 5.77
C ARG A 382 0.21 14.61 6.23
N HIS A 383 1.16 15.52 6.05
CA HIS A 383 2.50 15.40 6.64
C HIS A 383 2.55 16.18 7.95
N ASP A 384 2.57 15.47 9.08
CA ASP A 384 2.93 16.09 10.34
C ASP A 384 4.44 16.33 10.34
N SER A 385 4.83 17.56 9.98
CA SER A 385 6.23 17.95 9.85
C SER A 385 6.95 18.08 11.20
N VAL A 386 6.23 18.14 12.33
CA VAL A 386 6.83 18.16 13.67
C VAL A 386 7.26 16.74 14.06
N ALA A 387 6.42 15.74 13.76
CA ALA A 387 6.74 14.33 13.99
C ALA A 387 7.59 13.69 12.89
N ASP A 388 7.65 14.31 11.70
CA ASP A 388 8.03 13.69 10.42
C ASP A 388 7.24 12.40 10.12
N VAL A 389 5.92 12.46 10.29
CA VAL A 389 5.01 11.33 10.06
C VAL A 389 4.00 11.68 8.98
N VAL A 390 3.80 10.77 8.03
CA VAL A 390 2.71 10.87 7.04
C VAL A 390 1.46 10.21 7.63
N VAL A 391 0.47 11.03 7.96
CA VAL A 391 -0.81 10.59 8.51
C VAL A 391 -1.77 10.29 7.37
N ILE A 392 -2.36 9.11 7.39
CA ILE A 392 -3.28 8.61 6.36
C ILE A 392 -4.59 8.22 7.02
N ALA A 393 -5.68 8.73 6.45
CA ALA A 393 -7.04 8.32 6.76
C ALA A 393 -7.81 8.02 5.47
N ALA A 394 -8.78 7.12 5.59
CA ALA A 394 -9.71 6.76 4.54
C ALA A 394 -11.11 6.73 5.17
N PRO A 395 -11.77 7.90 5.29
CA PRO A 395 -13.20 7.94 5.63
C PRO A 395 -13.99 7.12 4.63
N ASP A 396 -15.10 6.53 5.05
CA ASP A 396 -16.01 5.83 4.12
C ASP A 396 -16.62 6.83 3.12
N MET A 397 -16.89 8.06 3.57
CA MET A 397 -17.33 9.15 2.69
C MET A 397 -16.93 10.52 3.27
N LEU A 398 -16.54 11.43 2.38
CA LEU A 398 -16.59 12.87 2.61
C LEU A 398 -17.66 13.46 1.71
N TYR A 399 -18.55 14.28 2.26
CA TYR A 399 -19.50 15.02 1.44
C TYR A 399 -19.64 16.47 1.90
N ARG A 400 -20.11 17.36 1.02
CA ARG A 400 -20.39 18.75 1.37
C ARG A 400 -21.84 18.97 1.74
N ASP A 401 -22.02 19.80 2.78
CA ASP A 401 -23.30 20.37 3.17
C ASP A 401 -23.17 21.89 3.16
N GLY A 402 -23.51 22.51 2.02
CA GLY A 402 -23.07 23.88 1.70
C GLY A 402 -21.57 23.91 1.45
N ASP A 403 -20.86 24.87 2.04
CA ASP A 403 -19.39 24.98 1.93
C ASP A 403 -18.62 24.18 2.99
N SER A 404 -19.33 23.47 3.86
CA SER A 404 -18.78 22.69 4.96
C SER A 404 -18.55 21.23 4.58
N TRP A 405 -17.42 20.66 5.01
CA TRP A 405 -17.16 19.23 4.88
C TRP A 405 -17.78 18.42 6.02
N VAL A 406 -18.40 17.30 5.65
CA VAL A 406 -18.92 16.28 6.56
C VAL A 406 -18.08 15.02 6.42
N TRP A 407 -17.52 14.56 7.55
CA TRP A 407 -16.79 13.30 7.62
C TRP A 407 -17.72 12.18 8.02
N ARG A 408 -17.83 11.11 7.23
CA ARG A 408 -18.73 10.00 7.55
C ARG A 408 -18.00 8.66 7.66
N GLU A 409 -18.28 7.96 8.74
CA GLU A 409 -17.88 6.59 9.02
C GLU A 409 -19.12 5.71 9.15
N THR A 410 -19.13 4.56 8.50
CA THR A 410 -20.14 3.52 8.59
C THR A 410 -19.57 2.32 9.32
N LYS A 411 -20.35 1.70 10.20
CA LYS A 411 -19.99 0.45 10.88
C LYS A 411 -21.19 -0.48 10.92
N THR A 412 -20.95 -1.78 10.85
CA THR A 412 -22.00 -2.80 10.92
C THR A 412 -21.93 -3.54 12.26
N SER A 413 -23.09 -3.93 12.78
CA SER A 413 -23.20 -4.75 13.98
C SER A 413 -24.31 -5.77 13.79
N ALA A 414 -24.06 -7.02 14.18
CA ALA A 414 -25.09 -8.07 14.24
C ALA A 414 -25.99 -7.93 15.48
N GLY A 415 -25.48 -7.30 16.56
CA GLY A 415 -26.21 -7.12 17.81
C GLY A 415 -26.94 -5.78 17.92
N GLU A 416 -28.00 -5.76 18.72
CA GLU A 416 -28.79 -4.55 19.03
C GLU A 416 -28.22 -3.75 20.20
N ARG A 417 -27.36 -4.37 21.02
CA ARG A 417 -26.88 -3.77 22.28
C ARG A 417 -26.01 -2.55 22.01
N ARG A 418 -26.45 -1.40 22.52
CA ARG A 418 -25.63 -0.18 22.60
C ARG A 418 -24.65 -0.33 23.76
N THR A 419 -23.45 0.23 23.60
CA THR A 419 -22.42 0.28 24.64
C THR A 419 -22.36 1.69 25.17
N ASN A 420 -22.16 1.82 26.48
CA ASN A 420 -22.01 3.12 27.16
C ASN A 420 -20.60 3.71 27.05
N ARG A 421 -19.65 3.04 26.38
CA ARG A 421 -18.31 3.61 26.14
C ARG A 421 -18.39 4.86 25.26
N PRO A 422 -17.62 5.92 25.55
CA PRO A 422 -17.54 7.11 24.70
C PRO A 422 -17.20 6.77 23.24
N LEU A 423 -17.86 7.45 22.29
CA LEU A 423 -17.77 7.14 20.85
C LEU A 423 -16.34 7.21 20.32
N LEU A 424 -15.60 8.27 20.66
CA LEU A 424 -14.22 8.45 20.20
C LEU A 424 -13.28 7.36 20.73
N GLU A 425 -13.53 6.82 21.93
CA GLU A 425 -12.69 5.74 22.48
C GLU A 425 -12.99 4.41 21.81
N ARG A 426 -14.26 4.16 21.50
CA ARG A 426 -14.70 2.97 20.78
C ARG A 426 -14.26 2.98 19.32
N TYR A 427 -14.30 4.15 18.69
CA TYR A 427 -14.00 4.37 17.28
C TYR A 427 -12.96 5.49 17.12
N PRO A 428 -11.67 5.22 17.41
CA PRO A 428 -10.64 6.25 17.40
C PRO A 428 -10.42 6.93 16.04
N GLN A 429 -10.94 6.39 14.94
CA GLN A 429 -10.88 7.06 13.64
C GLN A 429 -11.68 8.36 13.63
N LEU A 430 -12.72 8.46 14.46
CA LEU A 430 -13.48 9.70 14.66
C LEU A 430 -12.64 10.78 15.34
N ALA A 431 -11.68 10.41 16.20
CA ALA A 431 -10.78 11.37 16.82
C ALA A 431 -9.88 12.05 15.77
N LEU A 432 -9.40 11.29 14.78
CA LEU A 432 -8.63 11.85 13.67
C LEU A 432 -9.49 12.75 12.77
N ALA A 433 -10.75 12.34 12.51
CA ALA A 433 -11.72 13.16 11.77
C ALA A 433 -11.96 14.52 12.46
N VAL A 434 -12.17 14.52 13.78
CA VAL A 434 -12.32 15.74 14.58
C VAL A 434 -11.12 16.67 14.39
N GLN A 435 -9.89 16.14 14.46
CA GLN A 435 -8.69 16.96 14.26
C GLN A 435 -8.59 17.56 12.85
N PHE A 436 -8.85 16.77 11.80
CA PHE A 436 -8.80 17.29 10.44
C PHE A 436 -9.81 18.42 10.19
N LEU A 437 -11.04 18.28 10.69
CA LEU A 437 -12.06 19.32 10.55
C LEU A 437 -11.77 20.53 11.42
N ALA A 438 -11.45 20.34 12.71
CA ALA A 438 -11.21 21.43 13.66
C ALA A 438 -10.02 22.32 13.29
N ARG A 439 -9.02 21.74 12.61
CA ARG A 439 -7.83 22.46 12.14
C ARG A 439 -8.02 23.13 10.77
N GLY A 440 -9.16 22.88 10.11
CA GLY A 440 -9.41 23.32 8.74
C GLY A 440 -8.53 22.61 7.71
N ASP A 441 -7.96 21.44 8.05
CA ASP A 441 -7.02 20.74 7.17
C ASP A 441 -7.71 20.30 5.87
N LEU A 442 -9.03 20.10 5.85
CA LEU A 442 -9.81 19.77 4.64
C LEU A 442 -10.27 21.01 3.82
N GLY A 443 -10.04 22.23 4.34
CA GLY A 443 -10.64 23.47 3.83
C GLY A 443 -12.15 23.56 4.12
N GLY A 444 -12.84 24.47 3.43
CA GLY A 444 -14.28 24.68 3.58
C GLY A 444 -14.67 25.56 4.78
N ALA A 445 -15.96 25.87 4.89
CA ALA A 445 -16.52 26.62 6.01
C ALA A 445 -16.65 25.73 7.26
N PRO A 446 -16.58 26.30 8.48
CA PRO A 446 -16.74 25.53 9.72
C PRO A 446 -18.20 25.39 10.19
N ASP A 447 -19.13 26.17 9.65
CA ASP A 447 -20.47 26.39 10.17
C ASP A 447 -21.35 25.14 10.26
N ARG A 448 -21.20 24.20 9.32
CA ARG A 448 -21.97 22.96 9.23
C ARG A 448 -21.09 21.71 9.18
N ALA A 449 -19.79 21.90 9.40
CA ALA A 449 -18.81 20.82 9.40
C ALA A 449 -19.00 19.93 10.63
N ARG A 450 -19.03 18.62 10.40
CA ARG A 450 -19.33 17.63 11.44
C ARG A 450 -18.74 16.27 11.14
N VAL A 451 -18.58 15.46 12.18
CA VAL A 451 -18.24 14.04 12.05
C VAL A 451 -19.49 13.21 12.31
N GLU A 452 -19.83 12.34 11.37
CA GLU A 452 -20.95 11.41 11.42
C GLU A 452 -20.45 9.98 11.59
N LEU A 453 -21.01 9.27 12.56
CA LEU A 453 -20.86 7.82 12.69
C LEU A 453 -22.24 7.17 12.46
N GLU A 454 -22.36 6.48 11.35
CA GLU A 454 -23.47 5.57 11.09
C GLU A 454 -23.14 4.17 11.62
N VAL A 455 -24.02 3.62 12.46
CA VAL A 455 -23.94 2.23 12.89
C VAL A 455 -25.19 1.48 12.47
N LEU A 456 -25.03 0.62 11.45
CA LEU A 456 -26.09 -0.23 10.91
C LEU A 456 -26.31 -1.44 11.81
N ARG A 457 -27.56 -1.61 12.25
CA ARG A 457 -28.03 -2.75 13.05
C ARG A 457 -29.28 -3.36 12.44
N PRO A 458 -29.61 -4.61 12.80
CA PRO A 458 -30.84 -5.24 12.33
C PRO A 458 -32.11 -4.43 12.68
N GLY A 459 -32.12 -3.82 13.88
CA GLY A 459 -33.23 -3.00 14.38
C GLY A 459 -33.34 -1.60 13.76
N GLY A 460 -32.27 -1.05 13.17
CA GLY A 460 -32.26 0.31 12.64
C GLY A 460 -30.85 0.84 12.36
N ALA A 461 -30.76 2.06 11.81
CA ALA A 461 -29.50 2.79 11.65
C ALA A 461 -29.41 3.86 12.75
N ASP A 462 -28.32 3.83 13.53
CA ASP A 462 -28.00 4.91 14.46
C ASP A 462 -27.06 5.88 13.76
N LEU A 463 -27.39 7.17 13.74
CA LEU A 463 -26.52 8.23 13.24
C LEU A 463 -26.11 9.13 14.41
N GLU A 464 -24.85 8.99 14.83
CA GLU A 464 -24.25 9.83 15.87
C GLU A 464 -23.51 10.99 15.20
N ILE A 465 -23.73 12.21 15.69
CA ILE A 465 -23.12 13.43 15.16
C ILE A 465 -22.20 14.03 16.23
N ILE A 466 -20.98 14.36 15.83
CA ILE A 466 -19.97 15.00 16.67
C ILE A 466 -19.63 16.35 16.06
N ASP A 467 -19.78 17.40 16.87
CA ASP A 467 -19.26 18.73 16.56
C ASP A 467 -17.73 18.75 16.76
N PRO A 468 -16.91 18.92 15.70
CA PRO A 468 -15.47 18.92 15.80
C PRO A 468 -14.93 20.18 16.49
N PHE A 469 -15.72 21.25 16.62
CA PHE A 469 -15.30 22.51 17.23
C PHE A 469 -15.61 22.57 18.73
N ALA A 470 -16.48 21.69 19.23
CA ALA A 470 -16.75 21.57 20.66
C ALA A 470 -15.45 21.29 21.45
N PRO A 471 -15.10 22.09 22.48
CA PRO A 471 -13.84 21.94 23.21
C PRO A 471 -13.65 20.53 23.80
N ALA A 472 -14.70 19.93 24.35
CA ALA A 472 -14.66 18.58 24.91
C ALA A 472 -14.34 17.51 23.86
N ALA A 473 -14.89 17.64 22.63
CA ALA A 473 -14.61 16.72 21.53
C ALA A 473 -13.13 16.82 21.10
N ARG A 474 -12.60 18.04 21.00
CA ARG A 474 -11.20 18.29 20.64
C ARG A 474 -10.23 17.74 21.68
N THR A 475 -10.42 18.07 22.96
CA THR A 475 -9.56 17.56 24.04
C THR A 475 -9.58 16.03 24.09
N SER A 476 -10.74 15.41 23.93
CA SER A 476 -10.86 13.94 23.91
C SER A 476 -10.16 13.34 22.68
N ALA A 477 -10.32 13.96 21.51
CA ALA A 477 -9.66 13.53 20.29
C ALA A 477 -8.13 13.60 20.39
N GLU A 478 -7.58 14.70 20.90
CA GLU A 478 -6.14 14.89 21.12
C GLU A 478 -5.57 13.80 22.03
N ARG A 479 -6.23 13.56 23.18
CA ARG A 479 -5.85 12.52 24.14
C ARG A 479 -5.85 11.13 23.51
N ILE A 480 -6.89 10.79 22.74
CA ILE A 480 -7.02 9.47 22.11
C ILE A 480 -5.95 9.25 21.05
N LEU A 481 -5.71 10.24 20.18
CA LEU A 481 -4.67 10.15 19.17
C LEU A 481 -3.28 10.07 19.79
N ASN A 482 -2.99 10.92 20.77
CA ASN A 482 -1.73 10.88 21.51
C ASN A 482 -1.51 9.51 22.15
N GLY A 483 -2.54 8.93 22.78
CA GLY A 483 -2.47 7.60 23.39
C GLY A 483 -2.23 6.47 22.40
N LEU A 484 -2.68 6.60 21.14
CA LEU A 484 -2.43 5.61 20.09
C LEU A 484 -1.06 5.75 19.42
N VAL A 485 -0.49 6.95 19.41
CA VAL A 485 0.73 7.24 18.63
C VAL A 485 1.98 7.33 19.50
N SER A 486 1.87 7.73 20.77
CA SER A 486 3.01 8.06 21.62
C SER A 486 4.04 6.94 21.75
N GLU A 487 3.59 5.72 22.07
CA GLU A 487 4.49 4.57 22.20
C GLU A 487 5.00 4.08 20.85
N TRP A 488 4.09 3.92 19.88
CA TRP A 488 4.42 3.54 18.50
C TRP A 488 5.49 4.46 17.89
N TYR A 489 5.40 5.76 18.16
CA TYR A 489 6.31 6.76 17.61
C TYR A 489 7.74 6.58 18.13
N ARG A 490 7.92 6.12 19.37
CA ARG A 490 9.21 5.92 20.02
C ARG A 490 9.76 4.50 19.85
N ASP A 491 8.89 3.54 19.54
CA ASP A 491 9.30 2.15 19.42
C ASP A 491 10.11 1.91 18.14
N ASP A 492 11.22 1.23 18.32
CA ASP A 492 12.18 0.83 17.29
C ASP A 492 12.34 -0.69 17.20
N ASN A 493 11.78 -1.43 18.17
CA ASN A 493 11.96 -2.86 18.35
C ASN A 493 10.70 -3.65 18.02
N TYR A 494 9.51 -3.08 18.25
CA TYR A 494 8.22 -3.72 18.00
C TYR A 494 8.11 -5.08 18.68
N THR A 495 8.49 -5.13 19.96
CA THR A 495 8.51 -6.37 20.75
C THR A 495 7.12 -6.98 20.84
N ALA A 496 7.03 -8.30 20.69
CA ALA A 496 5.76 -9.02 20.84
C ALA A 496 5.29 -8.96 22.29
N VAL A 497 3.98 -8.77 22.49
CA VAL A 497 3.34 -8.79 23.81
C VAL A 497 2.30 -9.92 23.79
N PRO A 498 2.66 -11.14 24.20
CA PRO A 498 1.74 -12.27 24.23
C PRO A 498 0.53 -12.01 25.12
N GLY A 499 -0.64 -12.47 24.70
CA GLY A 499 -1.89 -12.33 25.45
C GLY A 499 -3.06 -13.00 24.75
N HIS A 500 -4.29 -12.73 25.22
CA HIS A 500 -5.51 -13.35 24.69
C HIS A 500 -5.71 -13.09 23.18
N GLY A 501 -5.13 -12.03 22.64
CA GLY A 501 -5.17 -11.70 21.22
C GLY A 501 -4.37 -12.66 20.33
N CYS A 502 -3.40 -13.42 20.87
CA CYS A 502 -2.54 -14.30 20.08
C CYS A 502 -3.31 -15.36 19.28
N ARG A 503 -4.37 -15.94 19.87
CA ARG A 503 -5.21 -16.96 19.20
C ARG A 503 -5.97 -16.43 17.98
N ARG A 504 -6.16 -15.12 17.92
CA ARG A 504 -6.87 -14.41 16.83
C ARG A 504 -5.94 -13.45 16.08
N CYS A 505 -4.63 -13.62 16.24
CA CYS A 505 -3.65 -12.81 15.53
C CYS A 505 -3.40 -13.44 14.16
N GLU A 506 -3.79 -12.74 13.10
CA GLU A 506 -3.67 -13.21 11.72
C GLU A 506 -2.21 -13.40 11.27
N VAL A 507 -1.24 -12.80 11.96
CA VAL A 507 0.20 -12.97 11.68
C VAL A 507 0.89 -13.88 12.70
N ALA A 508 0.13 -14.57 13.57
CA ALA A 508 0.68 -15.42 14.64
C ALA A 508 1.67 -16.47 14.12
N ARG A 509 1.44 -17.01 12.91
CA ARG A 509 2.31 -18.01 12.28
C ARG A 509 3.75 -17.55 12.05
N TRP A 510 4.01 -16.25 12.08
CA TRP A 510 5.35 -15.69 11.94
C TRP A 510 5.95 -15.27 13.30
N CYS A 511 5.23 -15.45 14.41
CA CYS A 511 5.68 -15.02 15.72
C CYS A 511 6.13 -16.21 16.57
N SER A 512 7.41 -16.21 16.96
CA SER A 512 8.03 -17.28 17.77
C SER A 512 7.45 -17.41 19.18
N VAL A 513 6.86 -16.34 19.72
CA VAL A 513 6.25 -16.30 21.05
C VAL A 513 4.72 -16.34 21.00
N SER A 514 4.15 -16.73 19.87
CA SER A 514 2.71 -16.98 19.78
C SER A 514 2.33 -18.14 20.70
N LEU A 515 1.28 -17.95 21.52
CA LEU A 515 0.80 -19.01 22.41
C LEU A 515 0.03 -20.07 21.59
N PRO A 516 0.35 -21.37 21.74
CA PRO A 516 -0.45 -22.44 21.16
C PRO A 516 -1.90 -22.37 21.67
N ALA A 517 -2.84 -22.89 20.88
CA ALA A 517 -4.27 -22.88 21.23
C ALA A 517 -4.57 -23.56 22.59
N GLU A 518 -3.69 -24.46 23.07
CA GLU A 518 -3.90 -25.28 24.28
C GLU A 518 -3.29 -24.71 25.56
N ALA A 519 -2.42 -23.69 25.50
CA ALA A 519 -1.57 -23.30 26.65
C ALA A 519 -2.12 -22.15 27.54
N ALA A 520 -3.42 -21.89 27.53
CA ALA A 520 -4.00 -20.92 28.46
C ALA A 520 -5.41 -21.37 28.87
N VAL A 521 -5.46 -22.10 29.98
CA VAL A 521 -6.63 -22.26 30.86
C VAL A 521 -6.47 -21.28 32.00
#